data_AF-A0A2G0E737-F1
#
_entry.id   AF-A0A2G0E737-F1
#
_cell.length_a   1.000
_cell.length_b   1.000
_cell.length_c   1.000
_cell.angle_alpha   90.00
_cell.angle_beta   90.00
_cell.angle_gamma   90.00
#
_symmetry.space_group_name_H-M   'P 1'
#
loop_
_entity.id
_entity.type
_entity.pdbx_description
1 polymer ?
#
loop_
_entity_poly.entity_id
_entity_poly.type
_entity_poly.pdbx_seq_one_letter_code
_entity_poly.pdbx_strand_id
1 'polypeptide(L)'
;ANVENEHDPISYIQSFMNHYDIQWFAGTRRESVDGRKQLSGYLITQQEAEKTTVYPLDVLDRIGAGDAFAAGILLGFSEKWSLQKTVYFALGNARLAHSIQGDVPLTTREQVERLLNDPETDLIR
;
A
#
# COMPACT_ATOMS: atom_id res chain seq x y z
N ALA A 1 31.53 -22.07 8.19
CA ALA A 1 30.93 -21.03 9.05
C ALA A 1 30.97 -19.74 8.27
N ASN A 2 29.79 -19.19 7.95
CA ASN A 2 29.55 -17.81 7.53
C ASN A 2 28.03 -17.72 7.32
N VAL A 3 27.32 -17.46 8.41
CA VAL A 3 25.91 -17.05 8.37
C VAL A 3 25.98 -15.53 8.44
N GLU A 4 25.80 -14.87 7.31
CA GLU A 4 25.64 -13.42 7.26
C GLU A 4 24.40 -13.07 8.09
N ASN A 5 24.61 -12.26 9.13
CA ASN A 5 23.56 -11.66 9.93
C ASN A 5 22.82 -10.60 9.09
N GLU A 6 21.99 -11.03 8.14
CA GLU A 6 20.97 -10.16 7.56
C GLU A 6 19.89 -9.95 8.63
N HIS A 7 19.94 -8.79 9.29
CA HIS A 7 18.91 -8.42 10.25
C HIS A 7 17.62 -8.11 9.48
N ASP A 8 16.57 -8.91 9.71
CA ASP A 8 15.26 -8.74 9.10
C ASP A 8 14.69 -7.33 9.42
N PRO A 9 14.48 -6.45 8.41
CA PRO A 9 13.93 -5.12 8.61
C PRO A 9 12.59 -5.10 9.35
N ILE A 10 11.79 -6.16 9.22
CA ILE A 10 10.50 -6.29 9.90
C ILE A 10 10.70 -6.37 11.41
N SER A 11 11.74 -7.08 11.88
CA SER A 11 12.03 -7.22 13.30
C SER A 11 12.33 -5.88 13.99
N TYR A 12 13.02 -4.96 13.30
CA TYR A 12 13.27 -3.61 13.81
C TYR A 12 12.00 -2.77 13.88
N ILE A 13 11.15 -2.85 12.86
CA ILE A 13 9.86 -2.16 12.85
C ILE A 13 8.98 -2.69 13.99
N GLN A 14 8.89 -4.01 14.16
CA GLN A 14 8.13 -4.62 15.25
C GLN A 14 8.69 -4.24 16.63
N SER A 15 10.01 -4.16 16.80
CA SER A 15 10.63 -3.66 18.04
C SER A 15 10.23 -2.21 18.33
N PHE A 16 10.27 -1.33 17.32
CA PHE A 16 9.79 0.05 17.43
C PHE A 16 8.30 0.10 17.79
N MET A 17 7.46 -0.70 17.12
CA MET A 17 6.03 -0.77 17.40
C MET A 17 5.73 -1.23 18.83
N ASN A 18 6.42 -2.26 19.31
CA ASN A 18 6.28 -2.75 20.68
C ASN A 18 6.71 -1.70 21.71
N HIS A 19 7.76 -0.94 21.43
CA HIS A 19 8.25 0.10 22.34
C HIS A 19 7.25 1.25 22.52
N TYR A 20 6.54 1.64 21.46
CA TYR A 20 5.59 2.75 21.46
C TYR A 20 4.12 2.32 21.48
N ASP A 21 3.83 1.04 21.69
CA ASP A 21 2.48 0.46 21.65
C ASP A 21 1.69 0.79 20.36
N ILE A 22 2.37 0.74 19.22
CA ILE A 22 1.78 0.97 17.90
C ILE A 22 1.12 -0.33 17.44
N GLN A 23 -0.17 -0.26 17.10
CA GLN A 23 -0.91 -1.41 16.61
C GLN A 23 -0.52 -1.77 15.16
N TRP A 24 -0.58 -0.78 14.25
CA TRP A 24 -0.39 -0.97 12.81
C TRP A 24 0.65 0.01 12.28
N PHE A 25 1.63 -0.50 11.51
CA PHE A 25 2.61 0.27 10.78
C PHE A 25 2.47 -0.02 9.29
N ALA A 26 2.15 0.99 8.49
CA ALA A 26 1.88 0.81 7.07
C ALA A 26 2.63 1.83 6.23
N GLY A 27 2.93 1.46 5.00
CA GLY A 27 3.56 2.37 4.06
C GLY A 27 3.66 1.81 2.66
N THR A 28 4.19 2.63 1.76
CA THR A 28 4.46 2.22 0.39
C THR A 28 5.96 2.25 0.11
N ARG A 29 6.44 1.32 -0.71
CA ARG A 29 7.79 1.33 -1.27
C ARG A 29 7.72 1.63 -2.76
N ARG A 30 8.44 2.67 -3.19
CA ARG A 30 8.61 3.04 -4.58
C ARG A 30 9.99 2.61 -5.04
N GLU A 31 10.04 1.93 -6.18
CA GLU A 31 11.29 1.45 -6.77
C GLU A 31 11.32 1.83 -8.25
N SER A 32 12.51 1.90 -8.82
CA SER A 32 12.70 2.11 -10.25
C SER A 32 13.58 0.98 -10.77
N VAL A 33 13.01 0.10 -11.59
CA VAL A 33 13.71 -1.04 -12.19
C VAL A 33 13.69 -0.85 -13.70
N ASP A 34 14.87 -0.85 -14.33
CA ASP A 34 15.04 -0.61 -15.77
C ASP A 34 14.31 0.64 -16.30
N GLY A 35 14.34 1.72 -15.51
CA GLY A 35 13.68 2.99 -15.84
C GLY A 35 12.15 3.01 -15.67
N ARG A 36 11.55 1.90 -15.21
CA ARG A 36 10.11 1.81 -14.92
C ARG A 36 9.85 1.98 -13.43
N LYS A 37 8.97 2.91 -13.08
CA LYS A 37 8.53 3.12 -11.70
C LYS A 37 7.62 1.98 -11.27
N GLN A 38 7.79 1.54 -10.04
CA GLN A 38 7.04 0.47 -9.41
C GLN A 38 6.61 0.87 -8.01
N LEU A 39 5.47 0.33 -7.56
CA LEU A 39 4.89 0.60 -6.25
C LEU A 39 4.47 -0.71 -5.58
N SER A 40 4.78 -0.85 -4.30
CA SER A 40 4.21 -1.88 -3.42
C SER A 40 3.79 -1.27 -2.09
N GLY A 41 2.84 -1.90 -1.41
CA GLY A 41 2.38 -1.54 -0.07
C GLY A 41 2.79 -2.60 0.94
N TYR A 42 2.96 -2.19 2.19
CA TYR A 42 3.15 -3.08 3.34
C TYR A 42 2.28 -2.62 4.52
N LEU A 43 1.84 -3.59 5.32
CA LEU A 43 1.11 -3.40 6.57
C LEU A 43 1.65 -4.41 7.59
N ILE A 44 2.18 -3.89 8.69
CA ILE A 44 2.88 -4.66 9.72
C ILE A 44 2.15 -4.45 11.04
N THR A 45 1.95 -5.54 11.77
CA THR A 45 1.54 -5.55 13.18
C THR A 45 2.71 -6.05 14.03
N GLN A 46 2.53 -6.08 15.34
CA GLN A 46 3.54 -6.61 16.26
C GLN A 46 3.84 -8.10 16.03
N GLN A 47 2.95 -8.85 15.36
CA GLN A 47 3.09 -10.29 15.14
C GLN A 47 3.13 -10.69 13.65
N GLU A 48 2.51 -9.90 12.77
CA GLU A 48 2.27 -10.25 11.38
C GLU A 48 2.78 -9.16 10.44
N ALA A 49 3.09 -9.52 9.20
CA ALA A 49 3.46 -8.58 8.17
C ALA A 49 2.87 -9.03 6.84
N GLU A 50 2.16 -8.11 6.19
CA GLU A 50 1.59 -8.30 4.86
C GLU A 50 2.22 -7.33 3.88
N LYS A 51 2.50 -7.83 2.68
CA LYS A 51 3.05 -7.04 1.57
C LYS A 51 2.28 -7.37 0.31
N THR A 52 1.98 -6.35 -0.48
CA THR A 52 1.38 -6.57 -1.80
C THR A 52 2.40 -7.12 -2.79
N THR A 53 1.93 -7.64 -3.90
CA THR A 53 2.74 -7.71 -5.12
C THR A 53 3.19 -6.31 -5.57
N VAL A 54 4.21 -6.28 -6.41
CA VAL A 54 4.73 -5.04 -7.00
C VAL A 54 3.94 -4.71 -8.27
N TYR A 55 3.45 -3.48 -8.37
CA TYR A 55 2.72 -3.01 -9.55
C TYR A 55 3.53 -1.96 -10.31
N PRO A 56 3.52 -1.97 -11.65
CA PRO A 56 4.01 -0.84 -12.43
C PRO A 56 3.19 0.41 -12.08
N LEU A 57 3.86 1.56 -12.04
CA LEU A 57 3.27 2.82 -11.66
C LEU A 57 3.43 3.85 -12.78
N ASP A 58 2.33 4.12 -13.46
CA ASP A 58 2.19 5.28 -14.33
C ASP A 58 1.73 6.47 -13.50
N VAL A 59 2.48 7.58 -13.60
CA VAL A 59 2.27 8.76 -12.74
C VAL A 59 1.84 9.93 -13.61
N LEU A 60 0.57 10.32 -13.48
CA LEU A 60 0.07 11.60 -13.99
C LEU A 60 0.36 12.72 -12.99
N ASP A 61 -0.05 12.51 -11.73
CA ASP A 61 0.26 13.37 -10.59
C ASP A 61 0.68 12.49 -9.40
N ARG A 62 1.50 13.01 -8.50
CA ARG A 62 2.01 12.29 -7.32
C ARG A 62 1.52 12.87 -6.00
N ILE A 63 0.95 14.08 -6.01
CA ILE A 63 0.50 14.74 -4.79
C ILE A 63 -0.72 13.98 -4.25
N GLY A 64 -0.81 13.80 -2.93
CA GLY A 64 -1.95 13.12 -2.29
C GLY A 64 -1.97 11.58 -2.37
N ALA A 65 -1.11 10.93 -3.17
CA ALA A 65 -1.16 9.47 -3.29
C ALA A 65 -0.76 8.72 -2.00
N GLY A 66 0.08 9.32 -1.15
CA GLY A 66 0.37 8.80 0.18
C GLY A 66 -0.83 8.89 1.11
N ASP A 67 -1.58 10.00 1.04
CA ASP A 67 -2.80 10.21 1.81
C ASP A 67 -3.91 9.26 1.34
N ALA A 68 -3.99 8.99 0.04
CA ALA A 68 -4.89 7.97 -0.52
C ALA A 68 -4.58 6.56 0.03
N PHE A 69 -3.30 6.20 0.12
CA PHE A 69 -2.88 4.93 0.75
C PHE A 69 -3.31 4.89 2.22
N ALA A 70 -2.99 5.94 2.99
CA ALA A 70 -3.35 6.04 4.40
C ALA A 70 -4.87 5.97 4.62
N ALA A 71 -5.66 6.66 3.80
CA ALA A 71 -7.12 6.60 3.85
C ALA A 71 -7.64 5.18 3.60
N GLY A 72 -7.04 4.43 2.68
CA GLY A 72 -7.37 3.03 2.44
C GLY A 72 -7.01 2.10 3.61
N ILE A 73 -5.88 2.34 4.28
CA ILE A 73 -5.50 1.60 5.51
C ILE A 73 -6.51 1.88 6.63
N LEU A 74 -6.85 3.15 6.86
CA LEU A 74 -7.82 3.54 7.89
C LEU A 74 -9.21 2.97 7.61
N LEU A 75 -9.61 2.91 6.34
CA LEU A 75 -10.87 2.28 5.95
C LEU A 75 -10.88 0.80 6.33
N GLY A 76 -9.86 0.04 5.92
CA GLY A 76 -9.77 -1.38 6.24
C GLY A 76 -9.69 -1.66 7.75
N PHE A 77 -9.00 -0.80 8.50
CA PHE A 77 -8.99 -0.84 9.96
C PHE A 77 -10.40 -0.63 10.54
N SER A 78 -11.11 0.41 10.09
CA SER A 78 -12.47 0.72 10.57
C SER A 78 -13.48 -0.37 10.26
N GLU A 79 -13.31 -1.06 9.12
CA GLU A 79 -14.19 -2.16 8.69
C GLU A 79 -13.74 -3.54 9.16
N LYS A 80 -12.65 -3.62 9.96
CA LYS A 80 -12.10 -4.87 10.49
C LYS A 80 -11.78 -5.89 9.40
N TRP A 81 -11.24 -5.43 8.28
CA TRP A 81 -10.75 -6.31 7.22
C TRP A 81 -9.48 -7.05 7.66
N SER A 82 -9.15 -8.13 6.95
CA SER A 82 -7.82 -8.75 7.10
C SER A 82 -6.71 -7.78 6.71
N LEU A 83 -5.51 -7.98 7.26
CA LEU A 83 -4.33 -7.17 6.91
C LEU A 83 -4.08 -7.19 5.39
N GLN A 84 -4.16 -8.38 4.79
CA GLN A 84 -4.00 -8.57 3.35
C GLN A 84 -5.02 -7.75 2.55
N LYS A 85 -6.34 -7.90 2.83
CA LYS A 85 -7.37 -7.13 2.12
C LYS A 85 -7.12 -5.63 2.27
N THR A 86 -6.75 -5.19 3.48
CA THR A 86 -6.51 -3.78 3.79
C THR A 86 -5.36 -3.19 2.99
N VAL A 87 -4.19 -3.86 2.96
CA VAL A 87 -3.02 -3.33 2.25
C VAL A 87 -3.20 -3.35 0.73
N TYR A 88 -3.90 -4.35 0.18
CA TYR A 88 -4.24 -4.39 -1.26
C TYR A 88 -5.23 -3.28 -1.64
N PHE A 89 -6.27 -3.05 -0.83
CA PHE A 89 -7.20 -1.93 -1.04
C PHE A 89 -6.48 -0.58 -0.96
N ALA A 90 -5.65 -0.38 0.07
CA ALA A 90 -4.88 0.85 0.23
C ALA A 90 -3.95 1.12 -0.97
N LEU A 91 -3.27 0.08 -1.47
CA LEU A 91 -2.43 0.21 -2.66
C LEU A 91 -3.25 0.50 -3.92
N GLY A 92 -4.40 -0.14 -4.10
CA GLY A 92 -5.32 0.14 -5.20
C GLY A 92 -5.78 1.61 -5.18
N ASN A 93 -6.14 2.12 -4.00
CA ASN A 93 -6.53 3.51 -3.82
C ASN A 93 -5.39 4.48 -4.18
N ALA A 94 -4.17 4.19 -3.72
CA ALA A 94 -2.99 4.96 -4.06
C ALA A 94 -2.67 4.92 -5.57
N ARG A 95 -2.85 3.78 -6.24
CA ARG A 95 -2.65 3.65 -7.69
C ARG A 95 -3.66 4.51 -8.47
N LEU A 96 -4.93 4.52 -8.08
CA LEU A 96 -5.93 5.40 -8.68
C LEU A 96 -5.59 6.88 -8.46
N ALA A 97 -5.16 7.26 -7.25
CA ALA A 97 -4.75 8.64 -6.96
C ALA A 97 -3.62 9.14 -7.88
N HIS A 98 -2.69 8.28 -8.30
CA HIS A 98 -1.64 8.67 -9.26
C HIS A 98 -2.15 8.97 -10.67
N SER A 99 -3.37 8.56 -10.99
CA SER A 99 -4.02 8.77 -12.29
C SER A 99 -5.00 9.95 -12.30
N ILE A 100 -5.20 10.63 -11.16
CA ILE A 100 -6.08 11.78 -11.01
C ILE A 100 -5.22 13.03 -10.82
N GLN A 101 -5.58 14.13 -11.47
CA GLN A 101 -4.87 15.40 -11.32
C GLN A 101 -5.29 16.11 -10.03
N GLY A 102 -4.31 16.65 -9.30
CA GLY A 102 -4.53 17.43 -8.08
C GLY A 102 -4.45 16.60 -6.79
N ASP A 103 -4.52 17.32 -5.67
CA ASP A 103 -4.08 16.81 -4.36
C ASP A 103 -5.12 15.93 -3.65
N VAL A 104 -6.39 16.04 -4.05
CA VAL A 104 -7.49 15.30 -3.42
C VAL A 104 -7.72 13.99 -4.18
N PRO A 105 -7.50 12.83 -3.55
CA PRO A 105 -7.83 11.54 -4.16
C PRO A 105 -9.36 11.39 -4.24
N LEU A 106 -9.94 11.79 -5.37
CA LEU A 106 -11.37 11.67 -5.69
C LEU A 106 -11.71 10.24 -6.13
N THR A 107 -11.49 9.29 -5.23
CA THR A 107 -11.75 7.87 -5.46
C THR A 107 -12.93 7.38 -4.62
N THR A 108 -13.62 6.37 -5.13
CA THR A 108 -14.71 5.67 -4.43
C THR A 108 -14.29 4.24 -4.09
N ARG A 109 -14.95 3.64 -3.10
CA ARG A 109 -14.73 2.24 -2.74
C ARG A 109 -14.94 1.31 -3.93
N GLU A 110 -16.01 1.55 -4.67
CA GLU A 110 -16.40 0.76 -5.84
C GLU A 110 -15.35 0.83 -6.94
N GLN A 111 -14.73 2.00 -7.17
CA GLN A 111 -13.64 2.13 -8.14
C GLN A 111 -12.40 1.33 -7.73
N VAL A 112 -12.03 1.38 -6.44
CA VAL A 112 -10.89 0.61 -5.93
C VAL A 112 -11.16 -0.89 -6.03
N GLU A 113 -12.34 -1.34 -5.61
CA GLU A 113 -12.72 -2.75 -5.70
C GLU A 113 -12.77 -3.24 -7.15
N ARG A 114 -13.25 -2.43 -8.09
CA ARG A 114 -13.21 -2.75 -9.52
C ARG A 114 -11.78 -2.89 -10.03
N LEU A 115 -10.89 -1.96 -9.70
CA LEU A 115 -9.47 -2.06 -10.09
C LEU A 115 -8.83 -3.36 -9.60
N LEU A 116 -9.21 -3.83 -8.39
CA LEU A 116 -8.65 -5.05 -7.80
C LEU A 116 -9.27 -6.32 -8.39
N ASN A 117 -10.56 -6.31 -8.71
CA ASN A 117 -11.29 -7.49 -9.18
C ASN A 117 -11.22 -7.67 -10.70
N ASP A 118 -11.11 -6.58 -11.46
CA ASP A 118 -11.19 -6.56 -12.91
C ASP A 118 -10.14 -5.60 -13.51
N PRO A 119 -8.83 -5.90 -13.32
CA PRO A 119 -7.73 -4.97 -13.64
C PRO A 119 -7.56 -4.71 -15.15
N GLU A 120 -8.14 -5.56 -16.01
CA GLU A 120 -8.08 -5.44 -17.47
C GLU A 120 -9.19 -4.55 -18.04
N THR A 121 -10.18 -4.17 -17.21
CA THR A 121 -11.29 -3.31 -17.65
C THR A 121 -10.84 -1.83 -17.65
N ASP A 122 -10.69 -1.25 -18.84
CA ASP A 122 -10.24 0.12 -19.06
C ASP A 122 -11.38 1.13 -19.27
N LEU A 123 -12.58 0.67 -19.63
CA LEU A 123 -13.75 1.49 -19.90
C LEU A 123 -14.98 1.02 -19.12
N ILE A 124 -15.55 1.93 -18.32
CA ILE A 124 -16.84 1.73 -17.64
C ILE A 124 -17.92 2.49 -18.43
N ARG A 125 -19.03 1.83 -18.71
CA ARG A 125 -20.23 2.43 -19.33
C ARG A 125 -21.37 2.51 -18.33
#